data_AF-A0A8H5R495-F1
#
_entry.id   AF-A0A8H5R495-F1
#
_cell.length_a   1.000
_cell.length_b   1.000
_cell.length_c   1.000
_cell.angle_alpha   90.00
_cell.angle_beta   90.00
_cell.angle_gamma   90.00
#
_symmetry.space_group_name_H-M   'P 1'
#
loop_
_entity.id
_entity.type
_entity.pdbx_description
1 polymer ?
#
loop_
_entity_poly.entity_id
_entity_poly.type
_entity_poly.pdbx_seq_one_letter_code
_entity_poly.pdbx_strand_id
1 'polypeptide(L)'
;MGCTGRSFLWTFFCPQRAGIRTRAAWEIGQLKAFVTFPKDKPSADLLQEMKTIIDAALELDEMLMNSKAIFTVHRPESDGSKNQRFDATRMDAFIQGKDLSSKTVVEFAISPMLIKMGNADGCNYDSCMVVCKSLVCVMLLLGVVHLYTEKE
;
A
#
# COMPACT_ATOMS: atom_id res chain seq x y z
N MET A 1 -25.52 -19.85 13.13
CA MET A 1 -24.43 -19.77 12.13
C MET A 1 -24.11 -18.30 11.94
N GLY A 2 -22.94 -17.88 12.41
CA GLY A 2 -22.50 -16.50 12.36
C GLY A 2 -21.57 -16.24 11.18
N CYS A 3 -21.64 -15.03 10.65
CA CYS A 3 -20.53 -14.35 9.99
C CYS A 3 -20.55 -12.90 10.47
N THR A 4 -19.87 -12.67 11.60
CA THR A 4 -19.58 -11.35 12.17
C THR A 4 -18.48 -10.69 11.33
N GLY A 5 -18.83 -10.22 10.13
CA GLY A 5 -17.97 -9.35 9.34
C GLY A 5 -18.03 -7.93 9.89
N ARG A 6 -17.13 -7.58 10.82
CA ARG A 6 -16.97 -6.19 11.25
C ARG A 6 -16.40 -5.41 10.07
N SER A 7 -17.27 -4.65 9.41
CA SER A 7 -16.93 -3.69 8.37
C SER A 7 -16.04 -2.58 8.96
N PHE A 8 -14.73 -2.75 8.85
CA PHE A 8 -13.69 -1.84 9.35
C PHE A 8 -13.55 -0.54 8.50
N LEU A 9 -14.41 -0.36 7.49
CA LEU A 9 -14.27 0.67 6.45
C LEU A 9 -15.15 1.92 6.63
N TRP A 10 -16.06 1.96 7.61
CA TRP A 10 -17.03 3.08 7.74
C TRP A 10 -16.56 4.25 8.63
N THR A 11 -15.45 4.13 9.35
CA THR A 11 -14.99 5.19 10.28
C THR A 11 -14.20 6.32 9.62
N PHE A 12 -13.83 6.21 8.34
CA PHE A 12 -13.11 7.29 7.64
C PHE A 12 -14.03 8.44 7.16
N PHE A 13 -15.34 8.23 7.08
CA PHE A 13 -16.30 9.19 6.52
C PHE A 13 -17.01 10.08 7.56
N CYS A 14 -16.34 10.46 8.66
CA CYS A 14 -16.90 11.42 9.62
C CYS A 14 -16.14 12.75 9.58
N PRO A 15 -16.76 13.87 9.15
CA PRO A 15 -16.09 15.16 9.07
C PRO A 15 -16.06 15.84 10.45
N GLN A 16 -15.08 15.49 11.29
CA GLN A 16 -14.77 16.26 12.49
C GLN A 16 -13.45 17.01 12.28
N ARG A 17 -13.55 18.32 12.03
CA ARG A 17 -12.45 19.28 11.81
C ARG A 17 -11.64 19.56 13.10
N ALA A 18 -11.06 18.54 13.72
CA ALA A 18 -10.03 18.70 14.75
C ALA A 18 -8.67 18.46 14.10
N GLY A 19 -7.68 19.32 14.39
CA GLY A 19 -6.41 19.37 13.64
C GLY A 19 -5.71 18.02 13.48
N ILE A 20 -5.09 17.81 12.31
CA ILE A 20 -4.47 16.56 11.85
C ILE A 20 -3.52 15.95 12.90
N ARG A 21 -2.71 16.78 13.56
CA ARG A 21 -1.75 16.34 14.60
C ARG A 21 -2.41 15.68 15.81
N THR A 22 -3.56 16.20 16.23
CA THR A 22 -4.35 15.64 17.35
C THR A 22 -4.97 14.29 16.98
N ARG A 23 -5.27 14.07 15.69
CA ARG A 23 -5.83 12.82 15.17
C ARG A 23 -4.77 11.73 15.06
N ALA A 24 -3.55 12.03 14.58
CA ALA A 24 -2.48 11.04 14.51
C ALA A 24 -2.10 10.44 15.88
N ALA A 25 -1.99 11.30 16.91
CA ALA A 25 -1.71 10.85 18.28
C ALA A 25 -2.81 9.91 18.82
N TRP A 26 -4.06 10.19 18.48
CA TRP A 26 -5.21 9.34 18.84
C TRP A 26 -5.16 7.98 18.13
N GLU A 27 -4.92 7.97 16.81
CA GLU A 27 -4.81 6.73 16.02
C GLU A 27 -3.65 5.84 16.48
N ILE A 28 -2.48 6.42 16.82
CA ILE A 28 -1.38 5.67 17.47
C ILE A 28 -1.84 5.06 18.78
N GLY A 29 -2.57 5.81 19.60
CA GLY A 29 -3.15 5.33 20.85
C GLY A 29 -4.01 4.09 20.65
N GLN A 30 -4.81 4.05 19.57
CA GLN A 30 -5.64 2.90 19.22
C GLN A 30 -4.81 1.73 18.67
N LEU A 31 -3.83 2.00 17.81
CA LEU A 31 -2.93 0.96 17.27
C LEU A 31 -2.14 0.26 18.36
N LYS A 32 -1.81 0.94 19.46
CA LYS A 32 -1.18 0.31 20.63
C LYS A 32 -2.01 -0.81 21.26
N ALA A 33 -3.33 -0.82 21.06
CA ALA A 33 -4.20 -1.89 21.54
C ALA A 33 -4.19 -3.12 20.62
N PHE A 34 -3.82 -2.97 19.35
CA PHE A 34 -3.83 -4.04 18.34
C PHE A 34 -2.44 -4.63 18.08
N VAL A 35 -1.39 -3.82 18.20
CA VAL A 35 -0.01 -4.28 18.07
C VAL A 35 0.43 -4.82 19.43
N THR A 36 0.62 -6.13 19.51
CA THR A 36 1.32 -6.75 20.65
C THR A 36 2.78 -6.35 20.55
N PHE A 37 3.13 -5.18 21.08
CA PHE A 37 4.54 -4.86 21.26
C PHE A 37 5.16 -5.97 22.13
N PRO A 38 6.38 -6.42 21.82
CA PRO A 38 7.13 -7.24 22.75
C PRO A 38 7.09 -6.58 24.14
N LYS A 39 7.21 -7.35 25.23
CA LYS A 39 7.08 -6.86 26.62
C LYS A 39 7.98 -5.63 26.93
N ASP A 40 8.98 -5.40 26.09
CA ASP A 40 9.82 -4.21 26.10
C ASP A 40 9.05 -3.01 25.54
N LYS A 41 9.10 -1.89 26.26
CA LYS A 41 8.53 -0.63 25.78
C LYS A 41 8.97 -0.41 24.33
N PRO A 42 8.03 -0.16 23.38
CA PRO A 42 8.42 0.12 22.01
C PRO A 42 9.44 1.25 22.03
N SER A 43 10.54 1.08 21.28
CA SER A 43 11.57 2.11 21.20
C SER A 43 10.91 3.43 20.81
N ALA A 44 11.42 4.54 21.37
CA ALA A 44 10.91 5.86 21.02
C ALA A 44 10.93 6.07 19.49
N ASP A 45 11.89 5.46 18.82
CA ASP A 45 12.07 5.45 17.37
C ASP A 45 10.89 4.78 16.65
N LEU A 46 10.47 3.58 17.08
CA LEU A 46 9.33 2.88 16.46
C LEU A 46 8.03 3.68 16.57
N LEU A 47 7.76 4.27 17.74
CA LEU A 47 6.58 5.11 17.94
C LEU A 47 6.63 6.36 17.07
N GLN A 48 7.82 6.94 16.90
CA GLN A 48 8.03 8.09 16.05
C GLN A 48 7.84 7.75 14.55
N GLU A 49 8.31 6.59 14.10
CA GLU A 49 8.07 6.10 12.75
C GLU A 49 6.58 5.85 12.49
N MET A 50 5.89 5.16 13.40
CA MET A 50 4.44 4.95 13.30
C MET A 50 3.69 6.28 13.23
N LYS A 51 4.10 7.27 14.04
CA LYS A 51 3.52 8.62 13.99
C LYS A 51 3.69 9.25 12.62
N THR A 52 4.89 9.20 12.05
CA THR A 52 5.18 9.75 10.72
C THR A 52 4.31 9.09 9.64
N ILE A 53 4.13 7.76 9.70
CA ILE A 53 3.27 7.03 8.75
C ILE A 53 1.81 7.52 8.85
N ILE A 54 1.30 7.70 10.08
CA ILE A 54 -0.08 8.11 10.30
C ILE A 54 -0.28 9.58 9.93
N ASP A 55 0.65 10.46 10.27
CA ASP A 55 0.62 11.87 9.85
C ASP A 55 0.55 11.94 8.31
N ALA A 56 1.41 11.20 7.60
CA ALA A 56 1.38 11.13 6.14
C ALA A 56 0.05 10.55 5.60
N ALA A 57 -0.52 9.54 6.24
CA ALA A 57 -1.80 8.96 5.85
C ALA A 57 -2.96 9.97 6.00
N LEU A 58 -2.95 10.80 7.05
CA LEU A 58 -3.96 11.83 7.27
C LEU A 58 -3.82 13.00 6.29
N GLU A 59 -2.60 13.41 5.96
CA GLU A 59 -2.36 14.42 4.92
C GLU A 59 -2.87 13.92 3.56
N LEU A 60 -2.60 12.64 3.23
CA LEU A 60 -3.15 12.01 2.03
C LEU A 60 -4.68 11.93 2.08
N ASP A 61 -5.28 11.56 3.22
CA ASP A 61 -6.74 11.52 3.39
C ASP A 61 -7.36 12.90 3.11
N GLU A 62 -6.81 13.97 3.68
CA GLU A 62 -7.28 15.33 3.40
C GLU A 62 -7.16 15.70 1.92
N MET A 63 -6.02 15.39 1.28
CA MET A 63 -5.83 15.65 -0.15
C MET A 63 -6.83 14.87 -1.01
N LEU A 64 -7.08 13.60 -0.70
CA LEU A 64 -8.00 12.73 -1.44
C LEU A 64 -9.45 13.15 -1.23
N MET A 65 -9.84 13.52 -0.01
CA MET A 65 -11.20 13.97 0.33
C MET A 65 -11.55 15.31 -0.34
N ASN A 66 -10.56 16.16 -0.60
CA ASN A 66 -10.75 17.40 -1.35
C ASN A 66 -10.73 17.21 -2.87
N SER A 67 -10.39 16.01 -3.35
CA SER A 67 -10.33 15.68 -4.77
C SER A 67 -11.62 15.03 -5.24
N LYS A 68 -12.08 15.39 -6.45
CA LYS A 68 -13.16 14.66 -7.14
C LYS A 68 -12.64 13.52 -8.04
N ALA A 69 -11.33 13.30 -8.08
CA ALA A 69 -10.75 12.20 -8.86
C ALA A 69 -11.11 10.85 -8.22
N ILE A 70 -11.26 9.82 -9.06
CA ILE A 70 -11.50 8.45 -8.60
C ILE A 70 -10.14 7.77 -8.40
N PHE A 71 -9.92 7.23 -7.20
CA PHE A 71 -8.71 6.48 -6.89
C PHE A 71 -9.04 5.00 -6.74
N THR A 72 -8.25 4.13 -7.38
CA THR A 72 -8.43 2.68 -7.33
C THR A 72 -7.13 2.01 -6.95
N VAL A 73 -7.18 1.20 -5.90
CA VAL A 73 -6.10 0.31 -5.52
C VAL A 73 -6.22 -0.96 -6.35
N HIS A 74 -5.22 -1.24 -7.17
CA HIS A 74 -5.17 -2.44 -7.98
C HIS A 74 -4.00 -3.31 -7.52
N ARG A 75 -4.28 -4.54 -7.11
CA ARG A 75 -3.23 -5.52 -6.85
C ARG A 75 -3.03 -6.33 -8.14
N PRO A 76 -1.81 -6.43 -8.67
CA PRO A 76 -1.53 -7.35 -9.75
C PRO A 76 -1.93 -8.77 -9.31
N GLU A 77 -2.81 -9.42 -10.07
CA GLU A 77 -3.34 -10.74 -9.73
C GLU A 77 -2.20 -11.77 -9.74
N SER A 78 -2.07 -12.54 -8.66
CA SER A 78 -1.25 -13.76 -8.63
C SER A 78 -2.09 -15.00 -8.90
N ASP A 79 -3.28 -14.84 -9.49
CA ASP A 79 -4.15 -15.97 -9.79
C ASP A 79 -3.38 -16.85 -10.77
N GLY A 80 -3.04 -18.07 -10.37
CA GLY A 80 -2.17 -18.98 -11.12
C GLY A 80 -2.69 -19.40 -12.51
N SER A 81 -3.68 -18.69 -13.06
CA SER A 81 -4.25 -18.86 -14.38
C SER A 81 -3.50 -18.07 -15.47
N LYS A 82 -2.76 -16.99 -15.12
CA LYS A 82 -2.01 -16.18 -16.09
C LYS A 82 -0.68 -15.72 -15.51
N ASN A 83 0.43 -16.15 -16.12
CA ASN A 83 1.76 -15.60 -15.87
C ASN A 83 1.76 -14.10 -16.19
N GLN A 84 1.48 -13.27 -15.19
CA GLN A 84 1.50 -11.83 -15.35
C GLN A 84 2.91 -11.41 -15.71
N ARG A 85 3.02 -10.58 -16.75
CA ARG A 85 4.30 -10.09 -17.23
C ARG A 85 4.63 -8.76 -16.58
N PHE A 86 5.92 -8.54 -16.37
CA PHE A 86 6.42 -7.29 -15.85
C PHE A 86 6.08 -6.14 -16.80
N ASP A 87 5.46 -5.10 -16.26
CA ASP A 87 5.12 -3.87 -16.97
C ASP A 87 5.78 -2.69 -16.26
N ALA A 88 6.87 -2.18 -16.83
CA ALA A 88 7.64 -1.06 -16.26
C ALA A 88 6.83 0.23 -16.11
N THR A 89 5.70 0.37 -16.81
CA THR A 89 4.81 1.55 -16.68
C THR A 89 3.96 1.49 -15.42
N ARG A 90 3.73 0.29 -14.86
CA ARG A 90 2.81 0.05 -13.72
C ARG A 90 3.48 -0.62 -12.52
N MET A 91 4.69 -1.16 -12.70
CA MET A 91 5.39 -1.98 -11.71
C MET A 91 6.84 -1.55 -11.54
N ASP A 92 7.32 -1.68 -10.32
CA ASP A 92 8.75 -1.63 -9.96
C ASP A 92 9.15 -3.00 -9.40
N ALA A 93 10.34 -3.48 -9.75
CA ALA A 93 10.82 -4.79 -9.32
C ALA A 93 11.67 -4.69 -8.05
N PHE A 94 11.41 -5.57 -7.08
CA PHE A 94 12.16 -5.62 -5.82
C PHE A 94 13.58 -6.22 -5.99
N ILE A 95 13.73 -7.22 -6.86
CA ILE A 95 15.03 -7.85 -7.15
C ILE A 95 15.47 -7.42 -8.55
N GLN A 96 16.45 -6.51 -8.61
CA GLN A 96 16.99 -6.01 -9.87
C GLN A 96 18.06 -6.98 -10.40
N GLY A 97 17.64 -8.05 -11.06
CA GLY A 97 18.52 -8.75 -12.00
C GLY A 97 18.76 -7.90 -13.25
N LYS A 98 19.91 -8.06 -13.91
CA LYS A 98 20.19 -7.34 -15.16
C LYS A 98 19.11 -7.67 -16.22
N ASP A 99 18.59 -6.61 -16.83
CA ASP A 99 17.65 -6.57 -17.96
C ASP A 99 16.26 -7.16 -17.72
N LEU A 100 15.44 -6.42 -16.96
CA LEU A 100 14.00 -6.65 -16.91
C LEU A 100 13.36 -6.27 -18.25
N SER A 101 12.71 -7.24 -18.87
CA SER A 101 11.92 -7.04 -20.10
C SER A 101 10.44 -7.29 -19.84
N SER A 102 9.59 -6.89 -20.78
CA SER A 102 8.16 -7.23 -20.79
C SER A 102 7.87 -8.74 -20.94
N LYS A 103 8.91 -9.57 -21.07
CA LYS A 103 8.82 -11.03 -21.06
C LYS A 103 9.03 -11.62 -19.66
N THR A 104 9.55 -10.83 -18.72
CA THR A 104 9.83 -11.28 -17.35
C THR A 104 8.51 -11.60 -16.64
N VAL A 105 8.45 -12.75 -15.97
CA VAL A 105 7.25 -13.19 -15.25
C VAL A 105 7.30 -12.62 -13.84
N VAL A 106 6.19 -11.99 -13.44
CA VAL A 106 5.93 -11.56 -12.07
C VAL A 106 5.53 -12.79 -11.28
N GLU A 107 6.23 -13.03 -10.18
CA GLU A 107 5.96 -14.15 -9.28
C GLU A 107 4.83 -13.79 -8.32
N PHE A 108 4.95 -12.64 -7.66
CA PHE A 108 3.91 -12.10 -6.79
C PHE A 108 4.06 -10.58 -6.61
N ALA A 109 2.95 -9.93 -6.27
CA ALA A 109 2.93 -8.52 -5.89
C ALA A 109 3.19 -8.35 -4.39
N ILE A 110 4.20 -7.55 -4.03
CA ILE A 110 4.53 -7.16 -2.66
C ILE A 110 3.56 -6.05 -2.23
N SER A 111 3.44 -4.99 -3.03
CA SER A 111 2.52 -3.87 -2.79
C SER A 111 1.56 -3.67 -3.97
N PRO A 112 0.34 -3.16 -3.74
CA PRO A 112 -0.58 -2.81 -4.83
C PRO A 112 -0.13 -1.53 -5.56
N MET A 113 -0.68 -1.27 -6.75
CA MET A 113 -0.57 0.02 -7.44
C MET A 113 -1.77 0.91 -7.13
N LEU A 114 -1.56 2.23 -7.22
CA LEU A 114 -2.61 3.24 -7.09
C LEU A 114 -2.85 3.91 -8.45
N ILE A 115 -4.08 3.83 -8.94
CA ILE A 115 -4.50 4.45 -10.19
C ILE A 115 -5.44 5.60 -9.86
N LYS A 116 -5.21 6.74 -10.51
CA LYS A 116 -6.09 7.91 -10.48
C LYS A 116 -6.81 8.04 -11.81
N MET A 117 -8.09 8.34 -11.77
CA MET A 117 -8.94 8.61 -12.92
C MET A 117 -9.62 9.97 -12.75
N GLY A 118 -9.61 10.78 -13.80
CA GLY A 118 -10.07 12.16 -13.71
C GLY A 118 -9.12 13.08 -12.94
N ASN A 119 -9.40 14.38 -13.01
CA ASN A 119 -8.67 15.41 -12.29
C ASN A 119 -9.37 15.81 -10.97
N ALA A 120 -8.75 16.71 -10.20
CA ALA A 120 -9.28 17.11 -8.89
C ALA A 120 -10.60 17.90 -8.99
N ASP A 121 -10.87 18.52 -10.14
CA ASP A 121 -12.06 19.34 -10.41
C ASP A 121 -13.29 18.50 -10.78
N GLY A 122 -13.09 17.21 -11.05
CA GLY A 122 -14.13 16.27 -11.44
C GLY A 122 -14.38 16.24 -12.94
N CYS A 123 -13.32 16.39 -13.74
CA CYS A 123 -13.32 16.29 -15.20
C CYS A 123 -12.36 15.18 -15.68
N ASN A 124 -12.40 14.85 -16.97
CA ASN A 124 -11.46 13.95 -17.66
C ASN A 124 -11.41 12.51 -17.12
N TYR A 125 -12.57 11.95 -16.72
CA TYR A 125 -12.65 10.56 -16.22
C TYR A 125 -12.38 9.49 -17.28
N ASP A 126 -12.29 9.87 -18.55
CA ASP A 126 -11.81 9.04 -19.65
C ASP A 126 -10.27 8.84 -19.61
N SER A 127 -9.56 9.66 -18.82
CA SER A 127 -8.11 9.55 -18.62
C SER A 127 -7.75 8.88 -17.29
N CYS A 128 -6.68 8.07 -17.31
CA CYS A 128 -6.13 7.44 -16.10
C CYS A 128 -4.62 7.62 -16.00
N MET A 129 -4.12 7.64 -14.76
CA MET A 129 -2.70 7.80 -14.45
C MET A 129 -2.30 6.88 -13.28
N VAL A 130 -1.12 6.28 -13.37
CA VAL A 130 -0.52 5.55 -12.25
C VAL A 130 0.13 6.55 -11.30
N VAL A 131 -0.40 6.69 -10.10
CA VAL A 131 0.12 7.59 -9.05
C VAL A 131 1.21 6.87 -8.24
N CYS A 132 1.03 5.57 -8.02
CA CYS A 132 2.00 4.72 -7.33
C CYS A 132 2.06 3.37 -8.06
N LYS A 133 3.27 2.94 -8.43
CA LYS A 133 3.48 1.65 -9.06
C LYS A 133 3.42 0.52 -8.05
N SER A 134 3.05 -0.67 -8.51
CA SER A 134 3.10 -1.87 -7.69
C SER A 134 4.53 -2.35 -7.55
N LEU A 135 4.95 -2.67 -6.33
CA LEU A 135 6.21 -3.36 -6.10
C LEU A 135 6.00 -4.86 -6.30
N VAL A 136 6.77 -5.48 -7.18
CA VAL A 136 6.64 -6.89 -7.55
C VAL A 136 7.95 -7.66 -7.38
N CYS A 137 7.83 -8.93 -7.03
CA CYS A 137 8.92 -9.89 -7.16
C CYS A 137 8.85 -10.53 -8.54
N VAL A 138 9.99 -10.66 -9.20
CA VAL A 138 10.12 -11.23 -10.54
C VAL A 138 11.02 -12.46 -10.48
N MET A 139 10.64 -13.49 -11.24
CA MET A 139 11.45 -14.69 -11.33
C MET A 139 12.59 -14.46 -12.33
N LEU A 140 13.84 -14.43 -11.86
CA LEU A 140 15.01 -14.49 -12.72
C LEU A 140 15.24 -15.94 -13.12
N LEU A 141 15.39 -16.21 -14.42
CA LEU A 141 15.58 -17.55 -14.98
C LEU A 141 16.91 -18.23 -14.59
N LEU A 142 17.65 -17.69 -13.62
CA LEU A 142 18.88 -18.25 -13.07
C LEU A 142 18.87 -18.10 -11.54
N GLY A 143 18.36 -19.12 -10.86
CA GLY A 143 18.74 -19.41 -9.48
C GLY A 143 17.69 -19.08 -8.42
N VAL A 144 17.17 -20.15 -7.83
CA VAL A 144 16.48 -20.27 -6.54
C VAL A 144 17.40 -19.87 -5.37
N VAL A 145 18.29 -18.90 -5.54
CA VAL A 145 19.42 -18.71 -4.64
C VAL A 145 19.16 -17.55 -3.68
N HIS A 146 18.80 -17.92 -2.45
CA HIS A 146 19.21 -17.27 -1.19
C HIS A 146 18.27 -16.42 -0.31
N LEU A 147 16.96 -16.27 -0.56
CA LEU A 147 16.13 -15.44 0.35
C LEU A 147 15.44 -16.16 1.53
N TYR A 148 15.68 -17.45 1.77
CA TYR A 148 15.08 -18.17 2.91
C TYR A 148 16.05 -18.90 3.85
N THR A 149 17.36 -18.62 3.81
CA THR A 149 18.31 -19.21 4.77
C THR A 149 19.19 -18.15 5.43
N GLU A 150 18.59 -17.42 6.38
CA GLU A 150 19.31 -17.03 7.60
C GLU A 150 18.28 -17.00 8.75
N LYS A 151 17.90 -18.21 9.15
CA LYS A 151 17.57 -18.50 10.54
C LYS A 151 18.74 -19.32 11.07
N GLU A 152 19.61 -18.68 11.84
CA GLU A 152 20.07 -19.13 13.16
C GLU A 152 20.83 -18.00 13.86
#